data_AF-A0A485AD95-F1
#
_entry.id   AF-A0A485AD95-F1
#
_cell.length_a   1.000
_cell.length_b   1.000
_cell.length_c   1.000
_cell.angle_alpha   90.00
_cell.angle_beta   90.00
_cell.angle_gamma   90.00
#
_symmetry.space_group_name_H-M   'P 1'
#
loop_
_entity.id
_entity.type
_entity.pdbx_description
1 polymer ?
#
loop_
_entity_poly.entity_id
_entity_poly.type
_entity_poly.pdbx_seq_one_letter_code
_entity_poly.pdbx_strand_id
1 'polypeptide(L)'
;MRWMIDHYYGDEPMTRLDKALFSFASYNAGPARIARLRTETSKRGFNPDIWFGNVEYLAAEKIGSETVTYVSNIYKYYIAYRLIVDEMARKQKATTQSNSAATPAGEQAVPATP
;
A
#
# COMPACT_ATOMS: atom_id res chain seq x y z
N MET A 1 7.04 -0.70 12.83
CA MET A 1 7.32 -0.84 11.39
C MET A 1 8.36 0.13 10.85
N ARG A 2 8.27 1.45 11.10
CA ARG A 2 9.24 2.42 10.54
C ARG A 2 10.70 2.07 10.84
N TRP A 3 11.00 1.75 12.09
CA TRP A 3 12.34 1.29 12.49
C TRP A 3 12.81 0.05 11.70
N MET A 4 11.94 -0.94 11.45
CA MET A 4 12.31 -2.11 10.65
C MET A 4 12.62 -1.75 9.20
N ILE A 5 11.83 -0.85 8.60
CA ILE A 5 12.07 -0.36 7.25
C ILE A 5 13.44 0.31 7.20
N ASP A 6 13.69 1.27 8.10
CA ASP A 6 14.92 2.06 8.07
C ASP A 6 16.15 1.19 8.38
N HIS A 7 16.04 0.28 9.35
CA HIS A 7 17.16 -0.53 9.81
C HIS A 7 17.52 -1.70 8.87
N TYR A 8 16.54 -2.37 8.26
CA TYR A 8 16.80 -3.56 7.43
C TYR A 8 16.67 -3.32 5.93
N TYR A 9 15.92 -2.30 5.51
CA TYR A 9 15.55 -2.11 4.11
C TYR A 9 15.76 -0.67 3.61
N GLY A 10 16.34 0.20 4.45
CA GLY A 10 16.51 1.62 4.15
C GLY A 10 17.25 1.84 2.85
N ASP A 11 18.36 1.12 2.69
CA ASP A 11 19.29 1.25 1.55
C ASP A 11 19.04 0.20 0.46
N GLU A 12 18.09 -0.71 0.65
CA GLU A 12 17.76 -1.73 -0.35
C GLU A 12 17.06 -1.10 -1.56
N PRO A 13 17.32 -1.59 -2.79
CA PRO A 13 16.75 -1.07 -4.04
C PRO A 13 15.29 -1.50 -4.25
N MET A 14 14.51 -1.48 -3.17
CA MET A 14 13.11 -1.88 -3.11
C MET A 14 12.18 -0.67 -3.30
N THR A 15 10.98 -0.92 -3.82
CA THR A 15 9.91 0.08 -3.77
C THR A 15 9.50 0.37 -2.32
N ARG A 16 8.84 1.51 -2.08
CA ARG A 16 8.29 1.81 -0.74
C ARG A 16 7.31 0.74 -0.26
N LEU A 17 6.58 0.11 -1.17
CA LEU A 17 5.65 -0.96 -0.85
C LEU A 17 6.43 -2.21 -0.41
N ASP A 18 7.40 -2.66 -1.20
CA ASP A 18 8.19 -3.85 -0.87
C ASP A 18 8.93 -3.68 0.45
N LYS A 19 9.54 -2.51 0.73
CA LYS A 19 10.15 -2.24 2.03
C LYS A 19 9.18 -2.48 3.20
N ALA A 20 7.91 -2.08 3.04
CA ALA A 20 6.89 -2.33 4.04
C ALA A 20 6.50 -3.82 4.14
N LEU A 21 6.31 -4.50 3.01
CA LEU A 21 5.97 -5.93 2.96
C LEU A 21 7.06 -6.80 3.57
N PHE A 22 8.32 -6.56 3.20
CA PHE A 22 9.48 -7.21 3.80
C PHE A 22 9.61 -6.92 5.29
N SER A 23 9.23 -5.72 5.74
CA SER A 23 9.20 -5.41 7.18
C SER A 23 8.11 -6.20 7.90
N PHE A 24 6.92 -6.40 7.32
CA PHE A 24 5.89 -7.27 7.91
C PHE A 24 6.36 -8.73 7.98
N ALA A 25 6.99 -9.22 6.90
CA ALA A 25 7.55 -10.56 6.86
C ALA A 25 8.63 -10.75 7.94
N SER A 26 9.52 -9.78 8.12
CA SER A 26 10.58 -9.82 9.13
C SER A 26 10.08 -9.67 10.54
N TYR A 27 8.99 -8.94 10.75
CA TYR A 27 8.32 -8.89 12.04
C TYR A 27 7.76 -10.26 12.44
N ASN A 28 7.13 -10.97 11.50
CA ASN A 28 6.56 -12.29 11.78
C ASN A 28 7.60 -13.41 11.83
N ALA A 29 8.53 -13.46 10.88
CA ALA A 29 9.43 -14.60 10.67
C ALA A 29 10.90 -14.35 11.06
N GLY A 30 11.23 -13.12 11.43
CA GLY A 30 12.57 -12.69 11.80
C GLY A 30 13.41 -12.18 10.61
N PRO A 31 14.10 -11.03 10.73
CA PRO A 31 14.83 -10.39 9.64
C PRO A 31 16.00 -11.23 9.11
N ALA A 32 16.72 -11.94 9.98
CA ALA A 32 17.80 -12.83 9.56
C ALA A 32 17.31 -13.97 8.66
N ARG A 33 16.10 -14.49 8.91
CA ARG A 33 15.49 -15.53 8.08
C ARG A 33 15.07 -14.98 6.72
N ILE A 34 14.42 -13.82 6.70
CA ILE A 34 14.02 -13.15 5.46
C ILE A 34 15.23 -12.78 4.59
N ALA A 35 16.33 -12.31 5.19
CA ALA A 35 17.57 -12.02 4.46
C ALA A 35 18.16 -13.27 3.77
N ARG A 36 18.13 -14.43 4.44
CA ARG A 36 18.54 -15.70 3.82
C ARG A 36 17.63 -16.08 2.65
N LEU A 37 16.32 -15.95 2.82
CA LEU A 37 15.37 -16.23 1.74
C LEU A 37 15.59 -15.32 0.53
N ARG A 38 15.84 -14.02 0.72
CA ARG A 38 16.22 -13.11 -0.37
C ARG A 38 17.44 -13.63 -1.15
N THR A 39 18.47 -14.07 -0.44
CA THR A 39 19.68 -14.63 -1.06
C THR A 39 19.37 -15.90 -1.85
N GLU A 40 18.51 -16.78 -1.34
CA GLU A 40 18.09 -18.00 -2.03
C GLU A 40 17.16 -17.72 -3.23
N THR A 41 16.28 -16.73 -3.12
CA THR A 41 15.37 -16.27 -4.19
C THR A 41 16.17 -15.82 -5.41
N SER A 42 17.23 -15.03 -5.19
CA SER A 42 18.14 -14.60 -6.27
C SER A 42 18.83 -15.78 -6.96
N LYS A 43 19.28 -16.80 -6.21
CA LYS A 43 19.89 -18.01 -6.78
C LYS A 43 18.93 -18.83 -7.64
N ARG A 44 17.61 -18.68 -7.44
CA ARG A 44 16.57 -19.34 -8.23
C ARG A 44 16.07 -18.49 -9.41
N GLY A 45 16.70 -17.35 -9.68
CA GLY A 45 16.35 -16.47 -10.80
C GLY A 45 15.15 -15.55 -10.55
N PHE A 46 14.66 -15.50 -9.31
CA PHE A 46 13.61 -14.56 -8.89
C PHE A 46 14.22 -13.27 -8.35
N ASN A 47 13.41 -12.21 -8.25
CA ASN A 47 13.86 -10.92 -7.76
C ASN A 47 13.86 -10.89 -6.20
N PRO A 48 15.02 -10.71 -5.54
CA PRO A 48 15.10 -10.68 -4.08
C PRO A 48 14.51 -9.41 -3.43
N ASP A 49 14.14 -8.41 -4.24
CA ASP A 49 13.64 -7.10 -3.80
C ASP A 49 12.13 -6.93 -4.01
N ILE A 50 11.46 -7.99 -4.46
CA ILE A 50 10.02 -8.04 -4.61
C ILE A 50 9.48 -9.10 -3.64
N TRP A 51 8.46 -8.75 -2.87
CA TRP A 51 7.83 -9.71 -1.96
C TRP A 51 6.97 -10.71 -2.72
N PHE A 52 5.84 -10.23 -3.27
CA PHE A 52 4.82 -11.08 -3.89
C PHE A 52 5.35 -11.76 -5.15
N GLY A 53 5.05 -13.04 -5.29
CA GLY A 53 5.48 -13.84 -6.44
C GLY A 53 6.99 -14.03 -6.59
N ASN A 54 7.79 -13.66 -5.58
CA ASN A 54 9.25 -13.82 -5.59
C ASN A 54 9.72 -14.40 -4.25
N VAL A 55 10.05 -13.56 -3.26
CA VAL A 55 10.48 -14.05 -1.94
C VAL A 55 9.36 -14.78 -1.20
N GLU A 56 8.11 -14.37 -1.43
CA GLU A 56 6.91 -15.04 -0.91
C GLU A 56 6.88 -16.55 -1.20
N TYR A 57 7.29 -16.97 -2.41
CA TYR A 57 7.28 -18.40 -2.77
C TYR A 57 8.24 -19.22 -1.92
N LEU A 58 9.45 -18.70 -1.70
CA LEU A 58 10.42 -19.38 -0.83
C LEU A 58 10.01 -19.28 0.64
N ALA A 59 9.34 -18.20 1.06
CA ALA A 59 8.77 -18.11 2.40
C ALA A 59 7.69 -19.18 2.61
N ALA A 60 6.78 -19.38 1.65
CA ALA A 60 5.79 -20.45 1.69
C ALA A 60 6.44 -21.84 1.74
N GLU A 61 7.48 -22.07 0.93
CA GLU A 61 8.19 -23.35 0.87
C GLU A 61 8.98 -23.67 2.14
N LYS A 62 9.69 -22.68 2.70
CA LYS A 62 10.71 -22.90 3.75
C LYS A 62 10.21 -22.57 5.17
N ILE A 63 9.25 -21.66 5.30
CA ILE A 63 8.70 -21.24 6.60
C ILE A 63 7.31 -21.84 6.80
N GLY A 64 6.50 -21.88 5.73
CA GLY A 64 5.10 -22.27 5.77
C GLY A 64 4.16 -21.10 5.52
N SER A 65 2.86 -21.37 5.60
CA SER A 65 1.81 -20.42 5.17
C SER A 65 1.59 -19.26 6.15
N GLU A 66 2.07 -19.35 7.39
CA GLU A 66 1.78 -18.33 8.42
C GLU A 66 2.30 -16.95 8.01
N THR A 67 3.58 -16.83 7.65
CA THR A 67 4.19 -15.55 7.25
C THR A 67 3.53 -14.97 6.00
N VAL A 68 3.24 -15.82 5.01
CA VAL A 68 2.60 -15.39 3.77
C VAL A 68 1.18 -14.89 4.03
N THR A 69 0.42 -15.61 4.87
CA THR A 69 -0.93 -15.23 5.27
C THR A 69 -0.91 -13.95 6.10
N TYR A 70 0.06 -13.79 7.00
CA TYR A 70 0.24 -12.59 7.81
C TYR A 70 0.44 -11.34 6.92
N VAL A 71 1.39 -11.39 5.98
CA VAL A 71 1.67 -10.27 5.07
C VAL A 71 0.47 -9.99 4.17
N SER A 72 -0.14 -11.03 3.59
CA SER A 72 -1.31 -10.91 2.71
C SER A 72 -2.51 -10.31 3.43
N ASN A 73 -2.74 -10.68 4.68
CA ASN A 73 -3.81 -10.13 5.50
C ASN A 73 -3.62 -8.64 5.78
N ILE A 74 -2.40 -8.18 6.04
CA ILE A 74 -2.16 -6.74 6.23
C ILE A 74 -2.37 -5.99 4.91
N TYR A 75 -1.84 -6.54 3.81
CA TYR A 75 -1.92 -5.89 2.50
C TYR A 75 -3.37 -5.80 1.97
N LYS A 76 -4.19 -6.84 2.14
CA LYS A 76 -5.60 -6.80 1.69
C LYS A 76 -6.39 -5.71 2.39
N TYR A 77 -6.16 -5.48 3.70
CA TYR A 77 -6.85 -4.42 4.42
C TYR A 77 -6.34 -3.04 4.03
N TYR A 78 -5.03 -2.90 3.77
CA TYR A 78 -4.47 -1.66 3.24
C TYR A 78 -5.12 -1.25 1.90
N ILE A 79 -5.21 -2.19 0.95
CA ILE A 79 -5.83 -1.94 -0.36
C ILE A 79 -7.33 -1.67 -0.22
N ALA A 80 -8.04 -2.46 0.59
CA ALA A 80 -9.47 -2.22 0.83
C ALA A 80 -9.73 -0.82 1.38
N TYR A 81 -8.96 -0.38 2.39
CA TYR A 81 -9.10 0.95 2.95
C TYR A 81 -8.75 2.04 1.92
N ARG A 82 -7.70 1.84 1.13
CA ARG A 82 -7.32 2.78 0.08
C ARG A 82 -8.42 2.98 -0.95
N LEU A 83 -9.00 1.89 -1.43
CA LEU A 83 -10.11 1.92 -2.38
C LEU A 83 -11.34 2.63 -1.81
N ILE A 84 -11.67 2.39 -0.53
CA ILE A 84 -12.78 3.07 0.15
C ILE A 84 -12.54 4.58 0.22
N VAL A 85 -11.35 5.01 0.64
CA VAL A 85 -11.01 6.43 0.74
C VAL A 85 -11.00 7.11 -0.63
N ASP A 86 -10.48 6.43 -1.65
CA ASP A 86 -10.45 6.95 -3.01
C ASP A 86 -11.88 7.10 -3.57
N GLU A 87 -12.76 6.14 -3.27
CA GLU A 87 -14.17 6.22 -3.62
C GLU A 87 -14.88 7.39 -2.94
N MET A 88 -14.64 7.59 -1.64
CA MET A 88 -15.20 8.73 -0.91
C MET A 88 -14.75 10.06 -1.52
N ALA A 89 -13.47 10.18 -1.87
CA ALA A 89 -12.93 11.38 -2.51
C ALA A 89 -13.55 11.61 -3.90
N ARG A 90 -13.79 10.55 -4.68
CA ARG A 90 -14.47 10.66 -5.98
C ARG A 90 -15.91 11.16 -5.82
N LYS A 91 -16.67 10.60 -4.86
CA LYS A 91 -18.04 11.04 -4.58
C LYS A 91 -18.10 12.50 -4.12
N GLN A 92 -17.20 12.92 -3.22
CA GLN A 92 -17.12 14.31 -2.77
C GLN A 92 -16.87 15.27 -3.93
N LYS A 93 -15.91 14.96 -4.81
CA LYS A 93 -15.63 15.79 -6.00
C LYS A 93 -16.84 15.90 -6.93
N ALA A 94 -17.57 14.80 -7.15
CA ALA A 94 -18.77 14.80 -7.97
C ALA A 94 -19.88 15.69 -7.35
N THR A 95 -20.11 15.60 -6.04
CA THR A 95 -21.09 16.43 -5.33
C THR A 95 -20.70 17.92 -5.32
N THR A 96 -19.42 18.25 -5.12
CA THR A 96 -18.97 19.65 -5.19
C THR A 96 -19.15 20.22 -6.60
N GLN A 97 -18.80 19.45 -7.64
CA GLN A 97 -18.95 19.88 -9.04
C GLN A 97 -20.43 20.07 -9.42
N SER A 98 -21.32 19.16 -9.01
CA SER A 98 -22.76 19.32 -9.25
C SER A 98 -23.32 20.56 -8.55
N ASN A 99 -22.88 20.85 -7.32
CA ASN A 99 -23.34 22.03 -6.58
C ASN A 99 -22.80 23.34 -7.16
N SER A 100 -21.57 23.37 -7.67
CA SER A 100 -21.02 24.55 -8.36
C SER A 100 -21.62 24.79 -9.74
N ALA A 101 -22.07 23.74 -10.44
CA ALA A 101 -22.77 23.88 -11.72
C ALA A 101 -24.25 24.29 -11.57
N ALA A 102 -24.85 24.07 -10.40
CA ALA A 102 -26.23 24.44 -10.10
C ALA A 102 -26.42 25.93 -9.70
N THR A 103 -25.33 26.69 -9.51
CA THR A 103 -25.37 28.15 -9.27
C THR A 103 -24.52 28.86 -10.31
N PRO A 104 -25.12 29.25 -11.45
CA PRO A 104 -25.18 30.69 -11.75
C PRO A 104 -26.42 31.07 -12.57
N ALA A 105 -27.41 31.74 -11.95
CA ALA A 105 -28.35 32.67 -12.60
C ALA A 105 -29.33 33.21 -11.55
N GLY A 106 -28.98 34.28 -10.84
CA GLY A 106 -29.94 34.86 -9.91
C GLY A 106 -29.41 35.88 -8.92
N GLU A 107 -28.50 36.75 -9.32
CA GLU A 107 -28.22 37.96 -8.52
C GLU A 107 -28.04 39.15 -9.45
N GLN A 108 -29.12 39.48 -10.18
CA GLN A 108 -29.28 40.83 -10.73
C GLN A 108 -29.99 41.65 -9.66
N ALA A 109 -29.22 42.59 -9.09
CA ALA A 109 -29.65 43.58 -8.12
C ALA A 109 -30.88 44.35 -8.61
N VAL A 110 -31.91 44.41 -7.78
CA VAL A 110 -33.08 45.26 -7.98
C VAL A 110 -32.74 46.66 -7.44
N PRO A 111 -32.84 47.74 -8.22
CA PRO A 111 -32.68 49.09 -7.68
C PRO A 111 -33.95 49.47 -6.91
N ALA A 112 -33.77 49.82 -5.64
CA ALA A 112 -34.82 50.43 -4.83
C ALA A 112 -35.23 51.79 -5.42
N THR A 113 -36.52 51.98 -5.64
CA THR A 113 -37.16 53.26 -5.97
C THR A 113 -38.06 53.69 -4.81
N PRO A 114 -38.36 54.98 -4.70
CA PRO A 114 -39.60 55.46 -5.33
C PRO A 114 -39.39 56.53 -6.40
#